data_AF-A0A1R3U132-F1
#
_entry.id   AF-A0A1R3U132-F1
#
_cell.length_a   1.000
_cell.length_b   1.000
_cell.length_c   1.000
_cell.angle_alpha   90.00
_cell.angle_beta   90.00
_cell.angle_gamma   90.00
#
_symmetry.space_group_name_H-M   'P 1'
#
loop_
_entity.id
_entity.type
_entity.pdbx_description
1 polymer ?
#
loop_
_entity_poly.entity_id
_entity_poly.type
_entity_poly.pdbx_seq_one_letter_code
_entity_poly.pdbx_strand_id
1 'polypeptide(L)'
;MKKPSSKIREEIARLQDQLRQAETREAERIGRIALKAGLGEIEIEENELQAAFEEIAGRFRGGNAASTGKKNAGNGRTAGETVTTIETGAPAGRPGEA
;
A
#
# COMPACT_ATOMS: atom_id res chain seq x y z
N MET A 1 -43.14 -1.40 15.51
CA MET A 1 -42.02 -1.31 14.55
C MET A 1 -40.69 -1.38 15.30
N LYS A 2 -40.05 -2.55 15.42
CA LYS A 2 -38.79 -2.74 16.18
C LYS A 2 -37.58 -3.12 15.29
N LYS A 3 -37.74 -3.04 13.96
CA LYS A 3 -36.83 -3.65 12.96
C LYS A 3 -35.56 -2.88 12.57
N PRO A 4 -35.41 -1.54 12.69
CA PRO A 4 -34.22 -0.86 12.17
C PRO A 4 -32.96 -1.15 13.01
N SER A 5 -33.12 -1.28 14.33
CA SER A 5 -32.01 -1.58 15.24
C SER A 5 -31.42 -2.99 15.04
N SER A 6 -32.24 -3.98 14.65
CA SER A 6 -31.75 -5.33 14.33
C SER A 6 -30.87 -5.32 13.07
N LYS A 7 -31.33 -4.65 12.02
CA LYS A 7 -30.58 -4.51 10.76
C LYS A 7 -29.23 -3.81 10.96
N ILE A 8 -29.18 -2.78 11.80
CA ILE A 8 -27.93 -2.10 12.13
C ILE A 8 -26.96 -3.05 12.85
N ARG A 9 -27.44 -3.85 13.82
CA ARG A 9 -26.60 -4.84 14.52
C ARG A 9 -26.08 -5.92 13.57
N GLU A 10 -26.92 -6.42 12.67
CA GLU A 10 -26.54 -7.41 11.67
C GLU A 10 -25.47 -6.86 10.71
N GLU A 11 -25.61 -5.61 10.26
CA GLU A 11 -24.63 -4.98 9.37
C GLU A 11 -23.30 -4.71 10.08
N ILE A 12 -23.34 -4.27 11.34
CA ILE A 12 -22.12 -4.11 12.15
C ILE A 12 -21.39 -5.44 12.31
N ALA A 13 -22.11 -6.52 12.62
CA ALA A 13 -21.52 -7.85 12.74
C ALA A 13 -20.86 -8.29 11.43
N ARG A 14 -21.57 -8.11 10.30
CA ARG A 14 -21.04 -8.39 8.96
C ARG A 14 -19.77 -7.59 8.65
N LEU A 15 -19.76 -6.29 8.92
CA LEU A 15 -18.60 -5.42 8.68
C LEU A 15 -17.42 -5.81 9.58
N GLN A 16 -17.66 -6.20 10.82
CA GLN A 16 -16.64 -6.70 11.73
C GLN A 16 -16.06 -8.04 11.27
N ASP A 17 -16.88 -8.94 10.73
CA ASP A 17 -16.40 -10.18 10.12
C ASP A 17 -15.54 -9.89 8.88
N GLN A 18 -15.99 -8.95 8.03
CA GLN A 18 -15.23 -8.54 6.85
C GLN A 18 -13.88 -7.90 7.21
N LEU A 19 -13.85 -7.06 8.24
CA LEU A 19 -12.62 -6.46 8.75
C LEU A 19 -11.64 -7.54 9.21
N ARG A 20 -12.10 -8.48 10.06
CA ARG A 20 -11.26 -9.59 10.54
C ARG A 20 -10.72 -10.46 9.41
N GLN A 21 -11.54 -10.76 8.40
CA GLN A 21 -11.10 -11.50 7.22
C GLN A 21 -10.05 -10.75 6.40
N ALA A 22 -10.22 -9.43 6.24
CA ALA A 22 -9.27 -8.59 5.51
C ALA A 22 -7.92 -8.51 6.26
N GLU A 23 -7.94 -8.29 7.57
CA GLU A 23 -6.74 -8.28 8.42
C GLU A 23 -6.00 -9.62 8.40
N THR A 24 -6.73 -10.73 8.53
CA THR A 24 -6.16 -12.08 8.46
C THR A 24 -5.48 -12.33 7.11
N ARG A 25 -6.15 -11.97 6.01
CA ARG A 25 -5.62 -12.12 4.66
C ARG A 25 -4.34 -11.31 4.46
N GLU A 26 -4.29 -10.10 5.00
CA GLU A 26 -3.11 -9.25 4.89
C GLU A 26 -1.94 -9.78 5.72
N ALA A 27 -2.19 -10.21 6.96
CA ALA A 27 -1.19 -10.87 7.81
C ALA A 27 -0.61 -12.11 7.12
N GLU A 28 -1.46 -12.97 6.53
CA GLU A 28 -1.02 -14.15 5.76
C GLU A 28 -0.21 -13.78 4.51
N ARG A 29 -0.58 -12.69 3.83
CA ARG A 29 0.13 -12.22 2.63
C ARG A 29 1.54 -11.80 3.01
N ILE A 30 1.69 -10.96 4.04
CA ILE A 30 2.99 -10.51 4.53
C ILE A 30 3.80 -11.68 5.08
N GLY A 31 3.19 -12.55 5.90
CA GLY A 31 3.83 -13.74 6.46
C GLY A 31 4.37 -14.68 5.38
N ARG A 32 3.62 -14.94 4.31
CA ARG A 32 4.12 -15.77 3.19
C ARG A 32 5.30 -15.14 2.46
N ILE A 33 5.33 -13.82 2.32
CA ILE A 33 6.48 -13.11 1.72
C ILE A 33 7.70 -13.22 2.64
N ALA A 34 7.50 -13.01 3.95
CA ALA A 34 8.55 -13.14 4.96
C ALA A 34 9.17 -14.55 4.96
N LEU A 35 8.35 -15.60 4.95
CA LEU A 35 8.82 -16.99 4.88
C LEU A 35 9.63 -17.26 3.61
N LYS A 36 9.14 -16.80 2.45
CA LYS A 36 9.88 -16.95 1.18
C LYS A 36 11.19 -16.15 1.15
N ALA A 37 11.30 -15.10 1.94
CA ALA A 37 12.53 -14.33 2.12
C ALA A 37 13.49 -14.96 3.13
N GLY A 38 13.15 -16.11 3.72
CA GLY A 38 13.99 -16.81 4.70
C GLY A 38 13.82 -16.33 6.14
N LEU A 39 12.88 -15.40 6.43
CA LEU A 39 12.72 -14.88 7.79
C LEU A 39 12.26 -15.95 8.80
N GLY A 40 11.67 -17.06 8.33
CA GLY A 40 11.27 -18.17 9.20
C GLY A 40 12.43 -19.06 9.68
N GLU A 41 13.62 -18.92 9.08
CA GLU A 41 14.81 -19.71 9.43
C GLU A 41 15.74 -18.94 10.40
N ILE A 42 15.43 -17.67 10.67
CA ILE A 42 16.21 -16.81 11.54
C ILE A 42 15.66 -16.92 12.97
N GLU A 43 16.52 -17.33 13.91
CA GLU A 43 16.22 -17.25 15.33
C GLU A 43 16.42 -15.80 15.79
N ILE A 44 15.32 -15.08 16.01
CA ILE A 44 15.29 -13.66 16.39
C ILE A 44 14.14 -13.41 17.35
N GLU A 45 14.34 -12.52 18.33
CA GLU A 45 13.27 -12.12 19.24
C GLU A 45 12.20 -11.29 18.51
N GLU A 46 10.93 -11.44 18.92
CA GLU A 46 9.79 -10.76 18.28
C GLU A 46 9.96 -9.24 18.25
N ASN A 47 10.45 -8.64 19.34
CA ASN A 47 10.68 -7.20 19.44
C ASN A 47 11.78 -6.72 18.48
N GLU A 48 12.82 -7.52 18.27
CA GLU A 48 13.92 -7.20 17.36
C GLU A 48 13.45 -7.33 15.90
N LEU A 49 12.67 -8.37 15.60
CA LEU A 49 12.04 -8.53 14.29
C LEU A 49 11.08 -7.38 13.97
N GLN A 50 10.30 -6.93 14.96
CA GLN A 50 9.43 -5.76 14.83
C GLN A 50 10.25 -4.50 14.53
N ALA A 51 11.32 -4.23 15.28
CA ALA A 51 12.19 -3.07 15.04
C ALA A 51 12.80 -3.09 13.62
N ALA A 52 13.20 -4.27 13.13
CA ALA A 52 13.68 -4.43 11.76
C ALA A 52 12.60 -4.12 10.71
N PHE A 53 11.36 -4.54 10.92
CA PHE A 53 10.24 -4.18 10.05
C PHE A 53 9.93 -2.68 10.08
N GLU A 54 10.03 -2.02 11.23
CA GLU A 54 9.85 -0.57 11.36
C GLU A 54 10.93 0.19 10.58
N GLU A 55 12.18 -0.27 10.61
CA GLU A 55 13.27 0.29 9.81
C GLU A 55 12.99 0.15 8.30
N ILE A 56 12.57 -1.05 7.84
CA ILE A 56 12.15 -1.29 6.45
C ILE A 56 11.02 -0.34 6.06
N ALA A 57 10.00 -0.18 6.92
CA ALA A 57 8.89 0.73 6.68
C ALA A 57 9.35 2.20 6.61
N GLY A 58 10.36 2.58 7.40
CA GLY A 58 11.03 3.88 7.30
C GLY A 58 11.68 4.09 5.93
N ARG A 59 12.41 3.10 5.42
CA ARG A 59 13.05 3.14 4.09
C ARG A 59 12.03 3.30 2.95
N PHE A 60 10.90 2.58 3.01
CA PHE A 60 9.84 2.70 2.01
C PHE A 60 9.06 4.01 2.08
N ARG A 61 8.79 4.54 3.29
CA ARG A 61 8.10 5.82 3.47
C ARG A 61 8.98 7.02 3.11
N GLY A 62 10.29 6.93 3.33
CA GLY A 62 11.25 8.02 3.14
C GLY A 62 11.72 8.25 1.70
N GLY A 63 11.18 7.57 0.69
CA GLY A 63 11.54 7.76 -0.73
C GLY A 63 12.95 7.26 -1.12
N ASN A 64 13.77 6.85 -0.16
CA ASN A 64 15.06 6.19 -0.39
C ASN A 64 14.89 4.69 -0.65
N ALA A 65 13.89 4.31 -1.46
CA ALA A 65 13.96 3.06 -2.17
C ALA A 65 15.10 3.21 -3.19
N ALA A 66 16.33 3.02 -2.75
CA ALA A 66 17.46 2.80 -3.63
C ALA A 66 17.01 1.69 -4.58
N SER A 67 16.72 2.07 -5.81
CA SER A 67 16.29 1.20 -6.88
C SER A 67 17.41 0.19 -7.11
N THR A 68 17.35 -0.95 -6.42
CA THR A 68 18.17 -2.12 -6.73
C THR A 68 17.71 -2.84 -8.00
N GLY A 69 17.03 -2.10 -8.89
CA GLY A 69 16.80 -2.47 -10.28
C GLY A 69 17.76 -1.71 -11.19
N LYS A 70 18.85 -2.38 -11.56
CA LYS A 70 19.69 -2.12 -12.74
C LYS A 70 20.69 -0.95 -12.62
N LYS A 71 21.95 -1.32 -12.30
CA LYS A 71 23.13 -0.54 -12.71
C LYS A 71 23.13 -0.44 -14.25
N ASN A 72 22.61 0.66 -14.79
CA ASN A 72 23.06 1.16 -16.09
C ASN A 72 23.87 2.41 -15.82
N ALA A 73 25.19 2.27 -15.94
CA ALA A 73 26.12 3.38 -16.02
C ALA A 73 25.72 4.28 -17.20
N GLY A 74 25.53 5.57 -16.94
CA GLY A 74 25.06 6.48 -17.98
C GLY A 74 24.88 7.92 -17.53
N ASN A 75 25.96 8.52 -17.06
CA ASN A 75 26.29 9.94 -17.16
C ASN A 75 25.34 10.98 -16.53
N GLY A 76 25.86 11.68 -15.52
CA GLY A 76 25.09 12.61 -14.71
C GLY A 76 24.62 13.88 -15.40
N ARG A 77 23.73 14.58 -14.69
CA ARG A 77 23.79 16.02 -14.44
C ARG A 77 22.82 16.39 -13.31
N THR A 78 23.36 17.22 -12.44
CA THR A 78 22.76 17.92 -11.30
C THR A 78 21.68 18.92 -11.71
N ALA A 79 20.95 19.41 -10.69
CA ALA A 79 19.93 20.47 -10.67
C ALA A 79 18.55 19.96 -11.15
N GLY A 80 17.49 20.02 -10.35
CA GLY A 80 17.02 21.18 -9.60
C GLY A 80 15.90 21.81 -10.42
N GLU A 81 14.68 21.88 -9.85
CA GLU A 81 13.46 22.49 -10.45
C GLU A 81 12.88 21.74 -11.67
N THR A 82 11.57 21.59 -11.92
CA THR A 82 10.38 22.38 -11.56
C THR A 82 9.13 21.48 -11.67
N VAL A 83 8.10 21.89 -10.93
CA VAL A 83 6.70 21.44 -10.95
C VAL A 83 6.10 21.39 -12.36
N THR A 84 5.30 20.37 -12.67
CA THR A 84 4.19 20.48 -13.64
C THR A 84 2.92 19.80 -13.10
N THR A 85 1.94 20.63 -12.78
CA THR A 85 0.54 20.27 -12.51
C THR A 85 -0.08 19.61 -13.75
N ILE A 86 -0.72 18.45 -13.58
CA ILE A 86 -1.52 17.82 -14.64
C ILE A 86 -2.99 18.21 -14.43
N GLU A 87 -3.46 19.20 -15.18
CA GLU A 87 -4.89 19.42 -15.40
C GLU A 87 -5.38 18.35 -16.40
N THR A 88 -6.33 17.50 -15.98
CA THR A 88 -6.96 16.53 -16.87
C THR A 88 -8.17 17.17 -17.54
N GLY A 89 -8.05 17.39 -18.85
CA GLY A 89 -8.99 18.15 -19.69
C GLY A 89 -10.32 17.47 -20.00
N ALA A 90 -11.27 18.32 -20.42
CA ALA A 90 -12.61 18.00 -20.88
C ALA A 90 -12.63 17.36 -22.29
N PRO A 91 -13.60 16.48 -22.62
CA PRO A 91 -13.81 16.02 -23.99
C PRO A 91 -14.73 16.97 -24.77
N ALA A 92 -14.22 17.51 -25.88
CA ALA A 92 -14.99 18.24 -26.89
C ALA A 92 -15.70 17.27 -27.86
N GLY A 93 -17.00 17.47 -28.08
CA GLY A 93 -17.81 16.80 -29.10
C GLY A 93 -18.65 17.84 -29.87
N ARG A 94 -18.59 17.76 -31.21
CA ARG A 94 -18.85 18.77 -32.25
C ARG A 94 -20.34 19.14 -32.54
N PRO A 95 -20.60 20.17 -33.39
CA PRO A 95 -21.89 20.83 -33.59
C PRO A 95 -22.67 20.35 -34.84
N GLY A 96 -23.95 20.75 -34.93
CA GLY A 96 -24.74 20.72 -36.17
C GLY A 96 -26.14 21.33 -35.99
N GLU A 97 -26.32 22.55 -36.49
CA GLU A 97 -27.60 23.28 -36.59
C GLU A 97 -28.45 22.81 -37.78
N ALA A 98 -29.77 22.75 -37.58
CA ALA A 98 -30.82 23.42 -38.38
C ALA A 98 -32.18 23.20 -37.70
#